data_AF-A0A957JKC0-F1
#
_entry.id   AF-A0A957JKC0-F1
#
_cell.length_a   1.000
_cell.length_b   1.000
_cell.length_c   1.000
_cell.angle_alpha   90.00
_cell.angle_beta   90.00
_cell.angle_gamma   90.00
#
_symmetry.space_group_name_H-M   'P 1'
#
loop_
_entity.id
_entity.type
_entity.pdbx_description
1 polymer ?
#
loop_
_entity_poly.entity_id
_entity_poly.type
_entity_poly.pdbx_seq_one_letter_code
_entity_poly.pdbx_strand_id
1 'polypeptide(L)'
;MGQMVAFADPTHTHLQLALARLDVVLQRQVARQAAHWAQEDSQQWPGLYLSPQQAMVLLQRPFPATPFPPLDDQAEQPCQAAIRQLDDQLAALPPGSRLADLCATFALDSFDEAVVILCFAAAYDNRYAKVIGFLHDDLTQKRPSIALTLDLFAPDDRLARLAQFQPAAPLRPLLHLPPVENASLTAQPLQLDETLFHWLLHGRY
;
A
#
# COMPACT_ATOMS: atom_id res chain seq x y z
N MET A 1 -20.44 41.85 -2.96
CA MET A 1 -19.56 40.99 -3.78
C MET A 1 -19.15 39.82 -2.91
N GLY A 2 -19.82 38.68 -3.09
CA GLY A 2 -19.58 37.48 -2.29
C GLY A 2 -18.22 36.89 -2.60
N GLN A 3 -17.43 36.65 -1.56
CA GLN A 3 -16.23 35.84 -1.65
C GLN A 3 -16.65 34.41 -2.05
N MET A 4 -16.32 34.02 -3.28
CA MET A 4 -16.22 32.61 -3.65
C MET A 4 -15.07 32.02 -2.81
N VAL A 5 -15.42 31.41 -1.68
CA VAL A 5 -14.58 30.36 -1.11
C VAL A 5 -14.46 29.32 -2.23
N ALA A 6 -13.28 29.24 -2.84
CA ALA A 6 -12.97 28.15 -3.75
C ALA A 6 -13.06 26.87 -2.92
N PHE A 7 -14.21 26.19 -2.98
CA PHE A 7 -14.33 24.85 -2.43
C PHE A 7 -13.23 24.04 -3.12
N ALA A 8 -12.25 23.57 -2.36
CA ALA A 8 -11.23 22.65 -2.84
C ALA A 8 -11.95 21.51 -3.57
N ASP A 9 -11.47 21.13 -4.76
CA ASP A 9 -12.05 20.02 -5.52
C ASP A 9 -12.18 18.81 -4.58
N PRO A 10 -13.39 18.26 -4.37
CA PRO A 10 -13.61 17.15 -3.43
C PRO A 10 -12.69 15.96 -3.71
N THR A 11 -12.29 15.77 -4.98
CA THR A 11 -11.31 14.75 -5.35
C THR A 11 -9.92 15.04 -4.81
N HIS A 12 -9.47 16.29 -4.86
CA HIS A 12 -8.17 16.68 -4.32
C HIS A 12 -8.11 16.48 -2.81
N THR A 13 -9.16 16.91 -2.09
CA THR A 13 -9.24 16.70 -0.63
C THR A 13 -9.26 15.21 -0.27
N HIS A 14 -10.03 14.41 -1.03
CA HIS A 14 -10.06 12.96 -0.83
C HIS A 14 -8.67 12.34 -1.03
N LEU A 15 -8.02 12.61 -2.17
CA LEU A 15 -6.68 12.10 -2.45
C LEU A 15 -5.65 12.55 -1.39
N GLN A 16 -5.71 13.80 -0.92
CA GLN A 16 -4.82 14.29 0.13
C GLN A 16 -4.97 13.52 1.44
N LEU A 17 -6.21 13.29 1.88
CA LEU A 17 -6.45 12.51 3.10
C LEU A 17 -6.06 11.04 2.93
N ALA A 18 -6.36 10.44 1.78
CA ALA A 18 -5.98 9.06 1.49
C ALA A 18 -4.45 8.86 1.43
N LEU A 19 -3.72 9.83 0.84
CA LEU A 19 -2.26 9.84 0.82
C LEU A 19 -1.67 10.09 2.22
N ALA A 20 -2.26 10.99 3.02
CA ALA A 20 -1.84 11.19 4.40
C ALA A 20 -2.02 9.92 5.24
N ARG A 21 -3.11 9.18 5.02
CA ARG A 21 -3.35 7.87 5.64
C ARG A 21 -2.31 6.85 5.19
N LEU A 22 -2.00 6.81 3.89
CA LEU A 22 -0.95 5.96 3.34
C LEU A 22 0.41 6.27 3.95
N ASP A 23 0.75 7.55 4.15
CA ASP A 23 2.00 7.97 4.77
C ASP A 23 2.16 7.36 6.18
N VAL A 24 1.11 7.38 7.00
CA VAL A 24 1.14 6.77 8.34
C VAL A 24 1.29 5.26 8.26
N VAL A 25 0.58 4.59 7.34
CA VAL A 25 0.72 3.15 7.13
C VAL A 25 2.14 2.78 6.72
N LEU A 26 2.74 3.51 5.79
CA LEU A 26 4.10 3.26 5.32
C LEU A 26 5.14 3.57 6.41
N GLN A 27 4.99 4.66 7.16
CA GLN A 27 5.87 4.99 8.28
C GLN A 27 5.88 3.88 9.33
N ARG A 28 4.70 3.35 9.69
CA ARG A 28 4.59 2.22 10.60
C ARG A 28 5.37 1.00 10.10
N GLN A 29 5.27 0.70 8.80
CA GLN A 29 5.86 -0.51 8.23
C GLN A 29 7.37 -0.36 8.05
N VAL A 30 7.84 0.83 7.69
CA VAL A 30 9.27 1.17 7.73
C VAL A 30 9.83 1.03 9.14
N ALA A 31 9.11 1.50 10.17
CA ALA A 31 9.53 1.34 11.56
C ALA A 31 9.62 -0.15 11.97
N ARG A 32 8.65 -0.98 11.58
CA ARG A 32 8.67 -2.43 11.83
C ARG A 32 9.87 -3.11 11.19
N GLN A 33 10.15 -2.80 9.93
CA GLN A 33 11.29 -3.37 9.22
C GLN A 33 12.62 -2.88 9.81
N ALA A 34 12.74 -1.60 10.15
CA ALA A 34 13.93 -1.05 10.79
C ALA A 34 14.22 -1.68 12.16
N ALA A 35 13.18 -1.91 12.97
CA ALA A 35 13.30 -2.61 14.25
C ALA A 35 13.75 -4.06 14.07
N HIS A 36 13.27 -4.73 13.01
CA HIS A 36 13.71 -6.09 12.66
C HIS A 36 15.18 -6.13 12.27
N TRP A 37 15.60 -5.26 11.35
CA TRP A 37 16.99 -5.18 10.92
C TRP A 37 17.94 -4.80 12.04
N ALA A 38 17.56 -3.92 12.96
CA ALA A 38 18.37 -3.60 14.13
C ALA A 38 18.66 -4.82 15.02
N GLN A 39 17.79 -5.84 15.02
CA GLN A 39 18.04 -7.12 15.68
C GLN A 39 18.95 -8.03 14.85
N GLU A 40 18.80 -8.00 13.52
CA GLU A 40 19.57 -8.83 12.57
C GLU A 40 21.00 -8.33 12.30
N ASP A 41 21.27 -7.02 12.37
CA ASP A 41 22.59 -6.40 12.11
C ASP A 41 23.67 -6.85 13.12
N SER A 42 23.24 -7.49 14.21
CA SER A 42 24.12 -8.21 15.13
C SER A 42 24.71 -9.51 14.53
N GLN A 43 24.16 -10.01 13.42
CA GLN A 43 24.57 -11.21 12.70
C GLN A 43 25.23 -10.82 11.36
N GLN A 44 26.55 -10.65 11.40
CA GLN A 44 27.44 -10.16 10.34
C GLN A 44 27.44 -10.98 9.02
N TRP A 45 26.43 -10.91 8.16
CA TRP A 45 26.54 -11.48 6.80
C TRP A 45 25.83 -10.61 5.74
N PRO A 46 26.57 -9.94 4.85
CA PRO A 46 25.97 -9.08 3.82
C PRO A 46 25.34 -9.92 2.70
N GLY A 47 24.00 -9.94 2.68
CA GLY A 47 23.09 -9.78 1.52
C GLY A 47 23.23 -10.62 0.24
N LEU A 48 24.26 -11.44 0.06
CA LEU A 48 24.53 -12.14 -1.20
C LEU A 48 24.19 -13.64 -1.15
N TYR A 49 24.01 -14.21 0.04
CA TYR A 49 23.73 -15.63 0.21
C TYR A 49 22.81 -15.88 1.41
N LEU A 50 21.75 -16.68 1.21
CA LEU A 50 20.89 -17.19 2.29
C LEU A 50 21.57 -18.38 2.96
N SER A 51 22.01 -18.23 4.21
CA SER A 51 22.57 -19.33 5.00
C SER A 51 21.50 -20.37 5.35
N PRO A 52 21.86 -21.65 5.59
CA PRO A 52 20.91 -22.66 6.07
C PRO A 52 20.19 -22.27 7.38
N GLN A 53 20.87 -21.54 8.26
CA GLN A 53 20.29 -21.03 9.51
C GLN A 53 19.22 -19.98 9.22
N GLN A 54 19.51 -19.00 8.34
CA GLN A 54 18.51 -18.01 7.91
C GLN A 54 17.33 -18.68 7.18
N ALA A 55 17.59 -19.67 6.33
CA ALA A 55 16.53 -20.44 5.68
C ALA A 55 15.62 -21.14 6.72
N MET A 56 16.21 -21.73 7.77
CA MET A 56 15.44 -22.34 8.85
C MET A 56 14.61 -21.31 9.63
N VAL A 57 15.16 -20.11 9.89
CA VAL A 57 14.41 -19.01 10.52
C VAL A 57 13.21 -18.60 9.66
N LEU A 58 13.37 -18.53 8.34
CA LEU A 58 12.25 -18.24 7.43
C LEU A 58 11.15 -19.33 7.51
N LEU A 59 11.55 -20.60 7.59
CA LEU A 59 10.61 -21.73 7.67
C LEU A 59 9.90 -21.84 9.03
N GLN A 60 10.47 -21.28 10.10
CA GLN A 60 9.87 -21.26 11.43
C GLN A 60 8.79 -20.17 11.59
N ARG A 61 8.64 -19.26 10.61
CA ARG A 61 7.61 -18.23 10.65
C ARG A 61 6.21 -18.86 10.51
N PRO A 62 5.25 -18.55 11.40
CA PRO A 62 3.90 -19.12 11.33
C PRO A 62 3.20 -18.70 10.05
N PHE A 63 2.43 -19.58 9.39
CA PHE A 63 1.66 -19.21 8.20
C PHE A 63 0.21 -18.90 8.56
N PRO A 64 -0.39 -17.78 8.09
CA PRO A 64 0.21 -16.67 7.33
C PRO A 64 1.00 -15.71 8.24
N ALA A 65 2.29 -15.50 7.98
CA ALA A 65 3.09 -14.49 8.68
C ALA A 65 3.27 -13.28 7.77
N THR A 66 3.10 -12.09 8.34
CA THR A 66 3.68 -10.87 7.78
C THR A 66 5.20 -10.94 7.91
N PRO A 67 5.97 -10.45 6.92
CA PRO A 67 7.43 -10.34 7.07
C PRO A 67 7.82 -9.26 8.09
N PHE A 68 6.87 -8.42 8.51
CA PHE A 68 7.05 -7.33 9.46
C PHE A 68 6.66 -7.79 10.87
N PRO A 69 7.60 -7.83 11.84
CA PRO A 69 7.26 -8.08 13.23
C PRO A 69 6.46 -6.91 13.83
N PRO A 70 5.68 -7.13 14.90
CA PRO A 70 4.97 -6.05 15.59
C PRO A 70 5.96 -5.07 16.23
N LEU A 71 5.59 -3.79 16.27
CA LEU A 71 6.27 -2.79 17.08
C LEU A 71 5.95 -3.02 18.57
N ASP A 72 6.69 -2.31 19.43
CA ASP A 72 6.21 -2.13 20.80
C ASP A 72 4.91 -1.32 20.81
N ASP A 73 4.11 -1.49 21.87
CA ASP A 73 2.83 -0.80 21.99
C ASP A 73 2.99 0.73 21.97
N GLN A 74 4.12 1.24 22.46
CA GLN A 74 4.39 2.68 22.52
C GLN A 74 4.58 3.31 21.13
N ALA A 75 5.19 2.61 20.18
CA ALA A 75 5.33 3.08 18.79
C ALA A 75 4.13 2.70 17.91
N GLU A 76 3.42 1.61 18.20
CA GLU A 76 2.25 1.16 17.42
C GLU A 76 1.01 2.04 17.67
N GLN A 77 0.72 2.37 18.94
CA GLN A 77 -0.46 3.14 19.34
C GLN A 77 -0.64 4.49 18.63
N PRO A 78 0.38 5.38 18.52
CA PRO A 78 0.21 6.65 17.85
C PRO A 78 -0.10 6.50 16.35
N CYS A 79 0.52 5.51 15.68
CA CYS A 79 0.23 5.23 14.27
C CYS A 79 -1.22 4.74 14.09
N GLN A 80 -1.67 3.83 14.95
CA GLN A 80 -3.04 3.30 14.91
C GLN A 80 -4.09 4.39 15.18
N ALA A 81 -3.81 5.30 16.14
CA ALA A 81 -4.67 6.43 16.44
C ALA A 81 -4.76 7.41 15.26
N ALA A 82 -3.63 7.73 14.62
CA ALA A 82 -3.58 8.61 13.46
C ALA A 82 -4.31 8.01 12.25
N ILE A 83 -4.15 6.71 11.98
CA ILE A 83 -4.91 6.01 10.92
C ILE A 83 -6.40 6.13 11.19
N ARG A 84 -6.86 5.85 12.42
CA ARG A 84 -8.28 5.96 12.79
C ARG A 84 -8.83 7.38 12.61
N GLN A 85 -8.06 8.40 13.01
CA GLN A 85 -8.46 9.80 12.83
C GLN A 85 -8.59 10.18 11.35
N LEU A 86 -7.74 9.63 10.48
CA LEU A 86 -7.82 9.87 9.04
C LEU A 86 -8.96 9.08 8.40
N ASP A 87 -9.24 7.85 8.87
CA ASP A 87 -10.42 7.07 8.48
C ASP A 87 -11.72 7.82 8.81
N ASP A 88 -11.82 8.39 10.02
CA ASP A 88 -12.98 9.17 10.43
C ASP A 88 -13.15 10.44 9.55
N GLN A 89 -12.05 11.08 9.16
CA GLN A 89 -12.09 12.24 8.26
C GLN A 89 -12.48 11.86 6.82
N LEU A 90 -11.97 10.74 6.30
CA LEU A 90 -12.33 10.20 4.99
C LEU A 90 -13.83 9.85 4.94
N ALA A 91 -14.34 9.20 5.98
CA ALA A 91 -15.75 8.86 6.10
C ALA A 91 -16.67 10.09 6.21
N ALA A 92 -16.16 11.21 6.73
CA ALA A 92 -16.89 12.47 6.85
C ALA A 92 -16.84 13.35 5.58
N LEU A 93 -16.11 12.94 4.54
CA LEU A 93 -16.05 13.71 3.30
C LEU A 93 -17.41 13.74 2.59
N PRO A 94 -17.79 14.88 1.99
CA PRO A 94 -18.97 14.93 1.15
C PRO A 94 -18.80 14.03 -0.09
N PRO A 95 -19.89 13.42 -0.59
CA PRO A 95 -19.85 12.65 -1.83
C PRO A 95 -19.51 13.54 -3.03
N GLY A 96 -19.12 12.91 -4.15
CA GLY A 96 -18.80 13.62 -5.40
C GLY A 96 -17.31 13.80 -5.67
N SER A 97 -16.45 13.05 -4.99
CA SER A 97 -15.06 12.87 -5.41
C SER A 97 -14.96 11.77 -6.47
N ARG A 98 -14.10 11.95 -7.48
CA ARG A 98 -13.88 10.94 -8.52
C ARG A 98 -13.43 9.59 -7.96
N LEU A 99 -12.64 9.60 -6.88
CA LEU A 99 -12.23 8.37 -6.20
C LEU A 99 -13.42 7.64 -5.55
N ALA A 100 -14.31 8.37 -4.87
CA ALA A 100 -15.52 7.75 -4.30
C ALA A 100 -16.44 7.21 -5.40
N ASP A 101 -16.58 7.92 -6.52
CA ASP A 101 -17.36 7.48 -7.67
C ASP A 101 -16.75 6.22 -8.31
N LEU A 102 -15.41 6.14 -8.38
CA LEU A 102 -14.68 4.96 -8.83
C LEU A 102 -14.94 3.77 -7.90
N CYS A 103 -14.80 3.96 -6.59
CA CYS A 103 -15.04 2.91 -5.61
C CYS A 103 -16.49 2.40 -5.71
N ALA A 104 -17.47 3.29 -5.83
CA ALA A 104 -18.86 2.91 -6.00
C ALA A 104 -19.12 2.16 -7.31
N THR A 105 -18.54 2.63 -8.42
CA THR A 105 -18.74 2.04 -9.77
C THR A 105 -18.18 0.62 -9.86
N PHE A 106 -17.01 0.40 -9.29
CA PHE A 106 -16.35 -0.91 -9.30
C PHE A 106 -16.64 -1.73 -8.04
N ALA A 107 -17.54 -1.28 -7.15
CA ALA A 107 -17.82 -1.94 -5.87
C ALA A 107 -16.54 -2.27 -5.07
N LEU A 108 -15.59 -1.34 -5.07
CA LEU A 108 -14.34 -1.44 -4.31
C LEU A 108 -14.61 -1.26 -2.83
N ASP A 109 -14.00 -2.09 -2.01
CA ASP A 109 -14.01 -1.87 -0.56
C ASP A 109 -12.77 -1.08 -0.09
N SER A 110 -12.64 -0.90 1.22
CA SER A 110 -11.54 -0.12 1.80
C SER A 110 -10.15 -0.72 1.54
N PHE A 111 -10.06 -2.05 1.34
CA PHE A 111 -8.81 -2.69 0.95
C PHE A 111 -8.48 -2.33 -0.49
N ASP A 112 -9.44 -2.49 -1.40
CA ASP A 112 -9.26 -2.22 -2.82
C ASP A 112 -8.89 -0.75 -3.07
N GLU A 113 -9.55 0.18 -2.37
CA GLU A 113 -9.23 1.62 -2.41
C GLU A 113 -7.80 1.89 -1.94
N ALA A 114 -7.37 1.28 -0.83
CA ALA A 114 -6.01 1.44 -0.32
C ALA A 114 -4.95 0.93 -1.32
N VAL A 115 -5.25 -0.15 -2.05
CA VAL A 115 -4.40 -0.65 -3.14
C VAL A 115 -4.31 0.35 -4.29
N VAL A 116 -5.44 0.92 -4.71
CA VAL A 116 -5.48 1.96 -5.76
C VAL A 116 -4.65 3.17 -5.35
N ILE A 117 -4.81 3.64 -4.10
CA ILE A 117 -4.06 4.78 -3.57
C ILE A 117 -2.56 4.51 -3.49
N LEU A 118 -2.15 3.30 -3.07
CA LEU A 118 -0.74 2.92 -3.06
C LEU A 118 -0.14 2.90 -4.47
N CYS A 119 -0.86 2.35 -5.46
CA CYS A 119 -0.42 2.35 -6.86
C CYS A 119 -0.37 3.76 -7.45
N PHE A 120 -1.37 4.58 -7.14
CA PHE A 120 -1.40 6.00 -7.50
C PHE A 120 -0.20 6.75 -6.92
N ALA A 121 0.07 6.59 -5.63
CA ALA A 121 1.17 7.25 -4.92
C ALA A 121 2.54 6.89 -5.54
N ALA A 122 2.75 5.60 -5.86
CA ALA A 122 3.96 5.11 -6.50
C ALA A 122 4.19 5.72 -7.89
N ALA A 123 3.13 5.99 -8.65
CA ALA A 123 3.19 6.64 -9.95
C ALA A 123 3.30 8.17 -9.84
N TYR A 124 2.73 8.77 -8.79
CA TYR A 124 2.65 10.22 -8.62
C TYR A 124 3.95 10.84 -8.09
N ASP A 125 4.56 10.24 -7.07
CA ASP A 125 5.76 10.77 -6.41
C ASP A 125 6.79 9.66 -6.15
N ASN A 126 8.00 9.87 -6.68
CA ASN A 126 9.14 8.95 -6.56
C ASN A 126 9.56 8.66 -5.10
N ARG A 127 9.15 9.50 -4.13
CA ARG A 127 9.31 9.20 -2.70
C ARG A 127 8.65 7.87 -2.33
N TYR A 128 7.42 7.63 -2.79
CA TYR A 128 6.70 6.38 -2.51
C TYR A 128 7.37 5.19 -3.19
N ALA A 129 7.81 5.36 -4.44
CA ALA A 129 8.55 4.32 -5.16
C ALA A 129 9.82 3.87 -4.42
N LYS A 130 10.56 4.81 -3.79
CA LYS A 130 11.74 4.49 -2.96
C LYS A 130 11.36 3.76 -1.67
N VAL A 131 10.30 4.20 -0.99
CA VAL A 131 9.81 3.53 0.22
C VAL A 131 9.34 2.12 -0.08
N ILE A 132 8.62 1.91 -1.19
CA ILE A 132 8.21 0.58 -1.65
C ILE A 132 9.41 -0.32 -1.92
N GLY A 133 10.44 0.19 -2.62
CA GLY A 133 11.68 -0.57 -2.83
C GLY A 133 12.39 -0.93 -1.54
N PHE A 134 12.39 -0.03 -0.55
CA PHE A 134 12.90 -0.33 0.80
C PHE A 134 12.08 -1.44 1.47
N LEU A 135 10.74 -1.36 1.42
CA LEU A 135 9.84 -2.37 1.99
C LEU A 135 9.94 -3.74 1.30
N HIS A 136 10.34 -3.76 0.03
CA HIS A 136 10.64 -4.99 -0.70
C HIS A 136 12.04 -5.56 -0.38
N ASP A 137 12.87 -4.83 0.37
CA ASP A 137 14.31 -5.08 0.50
C ASP A 137 15.04 -5.11 -0.87
N ASP A 138 14.50 -4.37 -1.84
CA ASP A 138 15.01 -4.29 -3.21
C ASP A 138 14.65 -2.93 -3.82
N LEU A 139 15.62 -2.01 -3.83
CA LEU A 139 15.45 -0.66 -4.39
C LEU A 139 15.18 -0.64 -5.91
N THR A 140 15.37 -1.77 -6.60
CA THR A 140 15.00 -1.90 -8.02
C THR A 140 13.49 -2.13 -8.18
N GLN A 141 12.82 -2.68 -7.17
CA GLN A 141 11.38 -2.93 -7.16
C GLN A 141 10.59 -1.71 -6.66
N LYS A 142 10.35 -0.77 -7.58
CA LYS A 142 9.69 0.51 -7.29
C LYS A 142 8.16 0.49 -7.34
N ARG A 143 7.58 -0.67 -7.59
CA ARG A 143 6.14 -0.85 -7.77
C ARG A 143 5.59 -1.71 -6.64
N PRO A 144 4.39 -1.40 -6.12
CA PRO A 144 3.74 -2.27 -5.14
C PRO A 144 3.62 -3.69 -5.69
N SER A 145 3.79 -4.72 -4.88
CA SER A 145 3.44 -6.10 -5.25
C SER A 145 2.14 -6.53 -4.57
N ILE A 146 1.49 -7.57 -5.09
CA ILE A 146 0.33 -8.18 -4.42
C ILE A 146 0.69 -8.53 -2.97
N ALA A 147 1.84 -9.17 -2.74
CA ALA A 147 2.33 -9.54 -1.43
C ALA A 147 2.43 -8.33 -0.49
N LEU A 148 3.08 -7.24 -0.95
CA LEU A 148 3.21 -6.01 -0.17
C LEU A 148 1.84 -5.41 0.16
N THR A 149 0.91 -5.34 -0.80
CA THR A 149 -0.42 -4.79 -0.53
C THR A 149 -1.19 -5.56 0.54
N LEU A 150 -1.06 -6.88 0.54
CA LEU A 150 -1.64 -7.75 1.56
C LEU A 150 -0.96 -7.52 2.91
N ASP A 151 0.36 -7.31 2.95
CA ASP A 151 1.09 -7.05 4.20
C ASP A 151 0.76 -5.67 4.80
N LEU A 152 0.48 -4.69 3.93
CA LEU A 152 0.15 -3.33 4.35
C LEU A 152 -1.29 -3.20 4.84
N PHE A 153 -2.25 -3.82 4.14
CA PHE A 153 -3.68 -3.53 4.30
C PHE A 153 -4.53 -4.72 4.77
N ALA A 154 -4.01 -5.95 4.72
CA ALA A 154 -4.73 -7.15 5.15
C ALA A 154 -3.81 -8.20 5.80
N PRO A 155 -3.00 -7.82 6.82
CA PRO A 155 -2.02 -8.72 7.41
C PRO A 155 -2.65 -9.99 8.02
N ASP A 156 -3.87 -9.88 8.57
CA ASP A 156 -4.57 -10.99 9.23
C ASP A 156 -5.43 -11.83 8.26
N ASP A 157 -5.80 -11.28 7.10
CA ASP A 157 -6.74 -11.87 6.13
C ASP A 157 -6.12 -12.14 4.75
N ARG A 158 -4.79 -12.29 4.69
CA ARG A 158 -4.02 -12.40 3.42
C ARG A 158 -4.63 -13.37 2.42
N LEU A 159 -4.98 -14.58 2.87
CA LEU A 159 -5.53 -15.63 2.01
C LEU A 159 -6.89 -15.25 1.41
N ALA A 160 -7.77 -14.66 2.21
CA ALA A 160 -9.09 -14.22 1.76
C ALA A 160 -8.96 -13.08 0.74
N ARG A 161 -8.02 -12.15 0.99
CA ARG A 161 -7.79 -10.97 0.13
C ARG A 161 -7.06 -11.26 -1.18
N LEU A 162 -6.40 -12.42 -1.32
CA LEU A 162 -5.85 -12.85 -2.62
C LEU A 162 -6.91 -12.93 -3.72
N ALA A 163 -8.17 -13.22 -3.36
CA ALA A 163 -9.27 -13.27 -4.32
C ALA A 163 -9.49 -11.93 -5.05
N GLN A 164 -9.14 -10.80 -4.43
CA GLN A 164 -9.27 -9.45 -5.02
C GLN A 164 -8.34 -9.20 -6.21
N PHE A 165 -7.35 -10.06 -6.43
CA PHE A 165 -6.41 -9.95 -7.55
C PHE A 165 -6.72 -10.91 -8.70
N GLN A 166 -7.81 -11.69 -8.61
CA GLN A 166 -8.21 -12.58 -9.68
C GLN A 166 -8.68 -11.80 -10.93
N PRO A 167 -8.60 -12.39 -12.13
CA PRO A 167 -9.02 -11.72 -13.37
C PRO A 167 -10.45 -11.14 -13.34
N ALA A 168 -11.35 -11.76 -12.59
CA ALA A 168 -12.75 -11.35 -12.47
C ALA A 168 -13.03 -10.42 -11.27
N ALA A 169 -12.01 -10.11 -10.46
CA ALA A 169 -12.18 -9.30 -9.27
C ALA A 169 -12.36 -7.81 -9.61
N PRO A 170 -13.06 -7.03 -8.76
CA PRO A 170 -13.41 -5.66 -9.11
C PRO A 170 -12.22 -4.71 -9.20
N LEU A 171 -11.13 -5.02 -8.49
CA LEU A 171 -9.87 -4.29 -8.51
C LEU A 171 -9.07 -4.53 -9.81
N ARG A 172 -9.22 -5.69 -10.45
CA ARG A 172 -8.43 -6.11 -11.61
C ARG A 172 -8.46 -5.14 -12.80
N PRO A 173 -9.61 -4.59 -13.25
CA PRO A 173 -9.64 -3.65 -14.38
C PRO A 173 -8.92 -2.33 -14.12
N LEU A 174 -8.64 -1.99 -12.85
CA LEU A 174 -7.97 -0.74 -12.46
C LEU A 174 -6.44 -0.89 -12.44
N LEU A 175 -5.95 -2.13 -12.51
CA LEU A 175 -4.55 -2.47 -12.35
C LEU A 175 -3.97 -3.11 -13.62
N HIS A 176 -2.80 -2.64 -14.00
CA HIS A 176 -1.91 -3.29 -14.95
C HIS A 176 -0.87 -4.13 -14.19
N LEU A 177 -0.81 -5.43 -14.51
CA LEU A 177 0.17 -6.38 -13.97
C LEU A 177 1.17 -6.67 -15.09
N PRO A 178 2.31 -5.95 -15.16
CA PRO A 178 3.29 -6.18 -16.20
C PRO A 178 3.92 -7.57 -16.01
N PRO A 179 4.20 -8.29 -17.10
CA PRO A 179 4.83 -9.59 -17.01
C PRO A 179 6.23 -9.45 -16.41
N VAL A 180 6.50 -10.23 -15.36
CA VAL A 180 7.83 -10.37 -14.77
C VAL A 180 8.22 -11.84 -14.88
N GLU A 181 9.35 -12.09 -15.54
CA GLU A 181 9.88 -13.45 -15.67
C GLU A 181 10.18 -14.03 -14.28
N ASN A 182 9.76 -15.27 -14.05
CA ASN A 182 10.03 -16.04 -12.83
C ASN A 182 9.50 -15.42 -11.52
N ALA A 183 8.59 -14.44 -11.59
CA ALA A 183 7.93 -13.93 -10.39
C ALA A 183 6.83 -14.90 -9.92
N SER A 184 6.74 -15.10 -8.61
CA SER A 184 5.56 -15.74 -8.01
C SER A 184 4.31 -14.89 -8.25
N LEU A 185 3.13 -15.50 -8.17
CA LEU A 185 1.87 -14.77 -8.36
C LEU A 185 1.76 -13.56 -7.42
N THR A 186 2.18 -13.70 -6.17
CA THR A 186 2.12 -12.62 -5.18
C THR A 186 3.24 -11.60 -5.33
N ALA A 187 4.36 -11.96 -5.99
CA ALA A 187 5.44 -11.02 -6.29
C ALA A 187 5.14 -10.17 -7.54
N GLN A 188 4.03 -10.40 -8.24
CA GLN A 188 3.69 -9.60 -9.39
C GLN A 188 3.53 -8.12 -9.01
N PRO A 189 4.23 -7.22 -9.70
CA PRO A 189 4.07 -5.80 -9.48
C PRO A 189 2.70 -5.33 -9.95
N LEU A 190 2.18 -4.32 -9.27
CA LEU A 190 0.94 -3.66 -9.55
C LEU A 190 1.26 -2.25 -10.05
N GLN A 191 0.55 -1.85 -11.09
CA GLN A 191 0.62 -0.50 -11.64
C GLN A 191 -0.81 0.00 -11.85
N LEU A 192 -1.07 1.25 -11.48
CA LEU A 192 -2.33 1.88 -11.83
C LEU A 192 -2.38 2.13 -13.34
N ASP A 193 -3.53 1.90 -13.96
CA ASP A 193 -3.71 2.28 -15.37
C ASP A 193 -3.44 3.78 -15.59
N GLU A 194 -2.72 4.12 -16.66
CA GLU A 194 -2.30 5.51 -16.94
C GLU A 194 -3.49 6.43 -17.23
N THR A 195 -4.53 5.91 -17.89
CA THR A 195 -5.78 6.64 -18.12
C THR A 195 -6.47 6.96 -16.81
N LEU A 196 -6.50 5.98 -15.91
CA LEU A 196 -7.09 6.13 -14.58
C LEU A 196 -6.32 7.13 -13.72
N PHE A 197 -4.98 7.11 -13.79
CA PHE A 197 -4.11 8.08 -13.13
C PHE A 197 -4.44 9.52 -13.54
N HIS A 198 -4.50 9.79 -14.85
CA HIS A 198 -4.83 11.12 -15.37
C HIS A 198 -6.27 11.53 -15.07
N TRP A 199 -7.21 10.58 -15.12
CA TRP A 199 -8.60 10.83 -14.79
C TRP A 199 -8.79 11.22 -13.31
N LEU A 200 -8.10 10.55 -12.37
CA LEU A 200 -8.13 10.91 -10.96
C LEU A 200 -7.62 12.34 -10.72
N LEU A 201 -6.54 12.75 -11.40
CA LEU A 201 -5.94 14.08 -11.23
C LEU A 201 -6.72 15.21 -11.91
N HIS A 202 -7.14 15.00 -13.16
CA HIS A 202 -7.64 16.09 -14.02
C HIS A 202 -9.09 15.93 -14.46
N GLY A 203 -9.71 14.76 -14.22
CA GLY A 203 -11.06 14.45 -14.67
C GLY A 203 -11.23 14.39 -16.19
N ARG A 204 -10.13 14.27 -16.94
CA ARG A 204 -10.10 14.23 -18.41
C ARG A 204 -9.06 13.20 -18.88
N TYR A 205 -9.33 12.61 -20.04
CA TYR A 205 -8.49 11.68 -20.79
C TYR A 205 -8.31 12.21 -22.21
#